data_AF-A0A9N9QIE3-F1
#
_entry.id   AF-A0A9N9QIE3-F1
#
_cell.length_a   1.000
_cell.length_b   1.000
_cell.length_c   1.000
_cell.angle_alpha   90.00
_cell.angle_beta   90.00
_cell.angle_gamma   90.00
#
_symmetry.space_group_name_H-M   'P 1'
#
loop_
_entity.id
_entity.type
_entity.pdbx_description
1 polymer ?
#
loop_
_entity_poly.entity_id
_entity_poly.type
_entity_poly.pdbx_seq_one_letter_code
_entity_poly.pdbx_strand_id
1 'polypeptide(L)'
;MYSVGSIVGLMILAAAAALTINAGYEDIGFAPEYNQYQVQTNLEQRKEEKRNKQDFSKIPGIPGHDYPLYHAVPDTSFSCHNVPALPGMYANVETGCQAYHICHDGREGEQGSKFLCSNGTLFNQKEFTCDWWYNVDCHNAPSFYSLNLDPKKNPYFQKPSEESKIPAHKEEEVEQYIKILV
;
A
#
# COMPACT_ATOMS: atom_id res chain seq x y z
N MET A 1 19.13 -49.64 -54.49
CA MET A 1 19.50 -50.07 -55.85
C MET A 1 19.28 -48.89 -56.78
N TYR A 2 20.31 -48.59 -57.57
CA TYR A 2 20.53 -47.50 -58.53
C TYR A 2 19.32 -47.25 -59.46
N SER A 3 19.02 -46.01 -59.89
CA SER A 3 19.67 -45.47 -61.09
C SER A 3 19.69 -43.94 -61.15
N VAL A 4 20.89 -43.46 -61.51
CA VAL A 4 21.33 -42.13 -61.93
C VAL A 4 21.22 -41.98 -63.46
N GLY A 5 21.24 -40.72 -63.96
CA GLY A 5 21.49 -40.34 -65.37
C GLY A 5 20.44 -39.35 -65.87
N SER A 6 20.61 -38.02 -65.87
CA SER A 6 21.64 -37.15 -66.46
C SER A 6 21.73 -37.29 -67.99
N ILE A 7 21.42 -36.21 -68.74
CA ILE A 7 22.18 -35.67 -69.88
C ILE A 7 21.50 -34.35 -70.34
N VAL A 8 22.22 -33.23 -70.16
CA VAL A 8 22.55 -32.14 -71.12
C VAL A 8 21.41 -31.67 -72.05
N GLY A 9 20.97 -30.41 -72.12
CA GLY A 9 21.69 -29.14 -72.04
C GLY A 9 21.46 -28.35 -73.34
N LEU A 10 20.73 -27.23 -73.27
CA LEU A 10 20.66 -26.14 -74.26
C LEU A 10 20.27 -24.89 -73.44
N MET A 11 21.20 -24.19 -72.78
CA MET A 11 22.07 -23.15 -73.33
C MET A 11 21.37 -22.25 -74.36
N ILE A 12 20.57 -21.31 -73.87
CA ILE A 12 20.43 -20.00 -74.51
C ILE A 12 21.05 -18.96 -73.56
N LEU A 13 22.36 -18.76 -73.80
CA LEU A 13 23.12 -17.52 -73.58
C LEU A 13 22.38 -16.36 -74.29
N ALA A 14 22.37 -15.08 -73.93
CA ALA A 14 23.08 -14.18 -73.02
C ALA A 14 22.12 -12.96 -72.84
N ALA A 15 22.32 -11.92 -72.04
CA ALA A 15 23.54 -11.30 -71.57
C ALA A 15 23.24 -10.44 -70.33
N ALA A 16 24.30 -10.20 -69.58
CA ALA A 16 24.34 -9.56 -68.28
C ALA A 16 24.42 -8.02 -68.35
N ALA A 17 24.18 -7.43 -67.17
CA ALA A 17 24.67 -6.14 -66.66
C ALA A 17 23.93 -4.89 -67.21
N ALA A 18 23.64 -3.84 -66.45
CA ALA A 18 24.12 -3.42 -65.13
C ALA A 18 23.21 -2.29 -64.57
N LEU A 19 23.25 -2.11 -63.24
CA LEU A 19 23.23 -0.83 -62.52
C LEU A 19 21.93 0.03 -62.51
N THR A 20 21.31 0.04 -61.32
CA THR A 20 20.79 1.19 -60.54
C THR A 20 20.27 2.44 -61.26
N ILE A 21 19.07 2.90 -60.89
CA ILE A 21 18.76 4.27 -60.41
C ILE A 21 17.36 4.26 -59.71
N ASN A 22 17.33 4.74 -58.47
CA ASN A 22 16.12 5.16 -57.74
C ASN A 22 15.59 6.49 -58.32
N ALA A 23 14.27 6.65 -58.45
CA ALA A 23 13.47 7.91 -58.31
C ALA A 23 12.18 7.79 -59.17
N GLY A 24 11.00 8.21 -58.72
CA GLY A 24 10.63 8.90 -57.50
C GLY A 24 9.15 8.69 -57.21
N TYR A 25 8.85 8.68 -55.91
CA TYR A 25 7.52 8.97 -55.40
C TYR A 25 7.62 10.40 -54.86
N GLU A 26 6.73 11.27 -55.35
CA GLU A 26 6.73 12.69 -55.02
C GLU A 26 6.54 12.92 -53.51
N ASP A 27 7.41 13.79 -53.03
CA ASP A 27 7.55 14.30 -51.68
C ASP A 27 6.34 15.17 -51.31
N ILE A 28 5.50 14.70 -50.38
CA ILE A 28 4.70 15.59 -49.55
C ILE A 28 5.46 15.69 -48.24
N GLY A 29 6.28 16.73 -48.13
CA GLY A 29 7.11 16.98 -46.96
C GLY A 29 6.30 16.97 -45.67
N PHE A 30 6.58 15.99 -44.82
CA PHE A 30 6.24 16.03 -43.39
C PHE A 30 7.51 15.68 -42.62
N ALA A 31 8.36 16.68 -42.38
CA ALA A 31 9.43 16.57 -41.39
C ALA A 31 8.80 16.33 -39.99
N PRO A 32 9.50 15.66 -39.07
CA PRO A 32 8.87 14.85 -38.04
C PRO A 32 8.33 15.70 -36.88
N GLU A 33 7.04 16.00 -36.90
CA GLU A 33 6.30 16.50 -35.73
C GLU A 33 5.97 15.37 -34.73
N TYR A 34 6.92 14.46 -34.50
CA TYR A 34 6.82 13.43 -33.47
C TYR A 34 7.87 13.63 -32.38
N ASN A 35 8.99 14.28 -32.69
CA ASN A 35 10.13 14.36 -31.77
C ASN A 35 9.91 15.40 -30.64
N GLN A 36 9.27 16.54 -30.91
CA GLN A 36 9.02 17.57 -29.90
C GLN A 36 8.02 17.11 -28.83
N TYR A 37 6.96 16.39 -29.22
CA TYR A 37 5.91 15.90 -28.31
C TYR A 37 6.41 14.71 -27.46
N GLN A 38 7.20 13.81 -28.05
CA GLN A 38 7.85 12.70 -27.32
C GLN A 38 8.89 13.23 -26.32
N VAL A 39 9.66 14.27 -26.67
CA VAL A 39 10.61 14.90 -25.73
C VAL A 39 9.87 15.59 -24.57
N GLN A 40 8.79 16.32 -24.85
CA GLN A 40 7.95 16.98 -23.83
C GLN A 40 7.30 15.96 -22.89
N THR A 41 6.72 14.89 -23.44
CA THR A 41 6.09 13.83 -22.63
C THR A 41 7.12 13.07 -21.79
N ASN A 42 8.30 12.76 -22.32
CA ASN A 42 9.39 12.13 -21.56
C ASN A 42 9.94 13.04 -20.44
N LEU A 43 9.99 14.36 -20.66
CA LEU A 43 10.40 15.34 -19.65
C LEU A 43 9.35 15.47 -18.54
N GLU A 44 8.07 15.53 -18.89
CA GLU A 44 6.98 15.57 -17.90
C GLU A 44 6.87 14.23 -17.15
N GLN A 45 7.05 13.08 -17.80
CA GLN A 45 7.13 11.77 -17.16
C GLN A 45 8.34 11.68 -16.21
N ARG A 46 9.52 12.15 -16.61
CA ARG A 46 10.69 12.22 -15.71
C ARG A 46 10.50 13.20 -14.57
N LYS A 47 9.79 14.31 -14.78
CA LYS A 47 9.44 15.25 -13.71
C LYS A 47 8.44 14.63 -12.75
N GLU A 48 7.43 13.92 -13.26
CA GLU A 48 6.42 13.18 -12.48
C GLU A 48 7.07 12.06 -11.66
N GLU A 49 7.95 11.27 -12.27
CA GLU A 49 8.72 10.21 -11.62
C GLU A 49 9.63 10.78 -10.52
N LYS A 50 10.28 11.92 -10.77
CA LYS A 50 11.03 12.67 -9.75
C LYS A 50 10.13 13.26 -8.66
N ARG A 51 8.93 13.70 -9.00
CA ARG A 51 7.96 14.27 -8.04
C ARG A 51 7.34 13.19 -7.15
N ASN A 52 7.17 11.97 -7.67
CA ASN A 52 6.67 10.82 -6.94
C ASN A 52 7.75 10.08 -6.13
N LYS A 53 9.03 10.34 -6.38
CA LYS A 53 10.11 9.73 -5.61
C LYS A 53 10.32 10.48 -4.30
N GLN A 54 9.95 9.86 -3.20
CA GLN A 54 10.24 10.39 -1.87
C GLN A 54 11.77 10.54 -1.67
N ASP A 55 12.17 11.68 -1.11
CA ASP A 55 13.55 11.96 -0.70
C ASP A 55 13.79 11.44 0.72
N PHE A 56 14.50 10.29 0.82
CA PHE A 56 14.83 9.66 2.09
C PHE A 56 16.02 10.30 2.81
N SER A 57 16.75 11.23 2.18
CA SER A 57 17.95 11.85 2.79
C SER A 57 17.64 12.64 4.06
N LYS A 58 16.37 12.99 4.28
CA LYS A 58 15.89 13.73 5.46
C LYS A 58 15.38 12.83 6.59
N ILE A 59 15.29 11.53 6.36
CA ILE A 59 14.88 10.55 7.36
C ILE A 59 16.15 9.92 7.93
N PRO A 60 16.39 10.00 9.25
CA PRO A 60 17.54 9.34 9.86
C PRO A 60 17.49 7.82 9.65
N GLY A 61 18.66 7.21 9.44
CA GLY A 61 18.80 5.77 9.24
C GLY A 61 18.70 5.33 7.77
N ILE A 62 18.84 4.03 7.56
CA ILE A 62 18.88 3.38 6.25
C ILE A 62 17.57 2.59 6.05
N PRO A 63 16.72 2.97 5.08
CA PRO A 63 15.53 2.19 4.76
C PRO A 63 15.87 0.73 4.41
N GLY A 64 15.07 -0.20 4.92
CA GLY A 64 15.27 -1.65 4.76
C GLY A 64 16.28 -2.28 5.74
N HIS A 65 17.05 -1.46 6.45
CA HIS A 65 17.97 -1.92 7.50
C HIS A 65 17.50 -1.45 8.88
N ASP A 66 17.35 -0.14 9.07
CA ASP A 66 16.98 0.45 10.37
C ASP A 66 15.45 0.49 10.56
N TYR A 67 14.71 0.60 9.46
CA TYR A 67 13.25 0.58 9.44
C TYR A 67 12.74 0.01 8.10
N PRO A 68 11.57 -0.65 8.08
CA PRO A 68 10.97 -1.22 6.87
C PRO A 68 10.47 -0.12 5.89
N LEU A 69 10.31 -0.49 4.62
CA LEU A 69 9.87 0.41 3.55
C LEU A 69 8.74 -0.23 2.74
N TYR A 70 7.60 -0.44 3.38
CA TYR A 70 6.39 -0.93 2.73
C TYR A 70 5.63 0.19 2.02
N HIS A 71 5.12 -0.09 0.82
CA HIS A 71 4.24 0.79 0.05
C HIS A 71 2.75 0.41 0.16
N ALA A 72 2.48 -0.80 0.65
CA ALA A 72 1.17 -1.31 1.01
C ALA A 72 1.36 -2.30 2.17
N VAL A 73 0.32 -2.49 2.99
CA VAL A 73 0.38 -3.47 4.08
C VAL A 73 0.47 -4.88 3.48
N PRO A 74 1.56 -5.63 3.70
CA PRO A 74 1.68 -7.01 3.21
C PRO A 74 0.74 -7.94 3.98
N ASP A 75 0.42 -9.08 3.39
CA ASP A 75 -0.30 -10.14 4.11
C ASP A 75 0.62 -10.74 5.19
N THR A 76 0.06 -10.92 6.37
CA THR A 76 0.76 -11.40 7.59
C THR A 76 -0.12 -12.38 8.34
N SER A 77 0.42 -13.04 9.38
CA SER A 77 -0.37 -13.93 10.23
C SER A 77 -1.21 -13.21 11.30
N PHE A 78 -1.15 -11.88 11.36
CA PHE A 78 -1.97 -11.08 12.27
C PHE A 78 -3.46 -11.37 12.08
N SER A 79 -4.21 -11.46 13.18
CA SER A 79 -5.67 -11.57 13.16
C SER A 79 -6.28 -10.90 14.39
N CYS A 80 -7.37 -10.15 14.17
CA CYS A 80 -8.21 -9.57 15.21
C CYS A 80 -8.91 -10.61 16.08
N HIS A 81 -8.92 -11.90 15.71
CA HIS A 81 -9.40 -12.96 16.59
C HIS A 81 -8.43 -13.29 17.73
N ASN A 82 -7.15 -12.90 17.58
CA ASN A 82 -6.07 -13.27 18.50
C ASN A 82 -5.63 -12.10 19.40
N VAL A 83 -6.42 -11.02 19.48
CA VAL A 83 -6.08 -9.80 20.23
C VAL A 83 -6.89 -9.70 21.53
N PRO A 84 -6.37 -9.05 22.58
CA PRO A 84 -6.99 -9.06 23.91
C PRO A 84 -8.22 -8.15 24.07
N ALA A 85 -8.46 -7.21 23.14
CA ALA A 85 -9.55 -6.23 23.26
C ALA A 85 -10.16 -5.87 21.91
N LEU A 86 -11.47 -5.69 21.88
CA LEU A 86 -12.19 -5.12 20.74
C LEU A 86 -13.13 -4.03 21.26
N PRO A 87 -13.15 -2.82 20.66
CA PRO A 87 -12.26 -2.37 19.59
C PRO A 87 -10.83 -2.06 20.09
N GLY A 88 -9.83 -2.04 19.20
CA GLY A 88 -8.45 -1.71 19.57
C GLY A 88 -7.49 -1.52 18.41
N MET A 89 -6.33 -0.91 18.67
CA MET A 89 -5.23 -0.73 17.74
C MET A 89 -4.05 -1.63 18.08
N TYR A 90 -3.47 -2.25 17.07
CA TYR A 90 -2.45 -3.29 17.23
C TYR A 90 -1.29 -3.10 16.27
N ALA A 91 -0.08 -2.98 16.80
CA ALA A 91 1.15 -3.01 16.02
C ALA A 91 1.29 -4.33 15.27
N ASN A 92 1.71 -4.32 14.01
CA ASN A 92 2.03 -5.56 13.31
C ASN A 92 3.53 -5.85 13.37
N VAL A 93 3.92 -6.72 14.31
CA VAL A 93 5.32 -7.07 14.55
C VAL A 93 6.00 -7.74 13.35
N GLU A 94 5.26 -8.48 12.51
CA GLU A 94 5.81 -9.11 11.29
C GLU A 94 6.25 -8.07 10.25
N THR A 95 5.67 -6.87 10.30
CA THR A 95 6.03 -5.76 9.41
C THR A 95 7.05 -4.80 10.02
N GLY A 96 7.72 -5.19 11.10
CA GLY A 96 8.56 -4.27 11.87
C GLY A 96 7.77 -3.08 12.43
N CYS A 97 6.47 -3.25 12.69
CA CYS A 97 5.56 -2.24 13.19
C CYS A 97 5.33 -1.04 12.27
N GLN A 98 5.74 -1.06 11.00
CA GLN A 98 5.32 -0.02 10.06
C GLN A 98 3.85 -0.15 9.72
N ALA A 99 3.33 -1.38 9.65
CA ALA A 99 1.90 -1.59 9.60
C ALA A 99 1.31 -1.70 11.00
N TYR A 100 0.07 -1.22 11.13
CA TYR A 100 -0.78 -1.45 12.30
C TYR A 100 -2.21 -1.73 11.84
N HIS A 101 -2.95 -2.38 12.73
CA HIS A 101 -4.32 -2.80 12.47
C HIS A 101 -5.27 -2.17 13.48
N ILE A 102 -6.49 -1.89 13.04
CA ILE A 102 -7.60 -1.48 13.89
C ILE A 102 -8.65 -2.58 13.83
N CYS A 103 -8.89 -3.21 14.97
CA CYS A 103 -9.86 -4.27 15.13
C CYS A 103 -11.15 -3.72 15.73
N HIS A 104 -12.29 -4.04 15.10
CA HIS A 104 -13.64 -3.66 15.51
C HIS A 104 -14.55 -4.90 15.66
N ASP A 105 -15.75 -4.88 15.09
CA ASP A 105 -16.74 -5.96 15.15
C ASP A 105 -16.57 -7.00 14.02
N GLY A 106 -15.48 -6.91 13.25
CA GLY A 106 -15.09 -7.89 12.23
C GLY A 106 -15.60 -7.57 10.82
N ARG A 107 -16.30 -6.45 10.60
CA ARG A 107 -16.80 -6.05 9.26
C ARG A 107 -15.68 -5.79 8.25
N GLU A 108 -14.51 -5.39 8.72
CA GLU A 108 -13.33 -5.12 7.90
C GLU A 108 -12.49 -6.39 7.63
N GLY A 109 -13.01 -7.57 8.01
CA GLY A 109 -12.37 -8.86 7.83
C GLY A 109 -11.51 -9.28 9.02
N GLU A 110 -10.85 -10.44 8.88
CA GLU A 110 -10.14 -11.09 9.99
C GLU A 110 -8.94 -10.30 10.52
N GLN A 111 -8.37 -9.39 9.72
CA GLN A 111 -7.27 -8.51 10.12
C GLN A 111 -7.73 -7.10 10.52
N GLY A 112 -9.03 -6.82 10.40
CA GLY A 112 -9.57 -5.48 10.61
C GLY A 112 -9.08 -4.48 9.54
N SER A 113 -9.17 -3.20 9.86
CA SER A 113 -8.62 -2.14 9.00
C SER A 113 -7.10 -2.08 9.13
N LYS A 114 -6.40 -1.95 8.01
CA LYS A 114 -4.93 -1.98 7.95
C LYS A 114 -4.35 -0.67 7.45
N PHE A 115 -3.29 -0.19 8.10
CA PHE A 115 -2.66 1.10 7.82
C PHE A 115 -1.14 0.99 7.84
N LEU A 116 -0.47 1.94 7.17
CA LEU A 116 0.97 2.13 7.25
C LEU A 116 1.29 3.45 7.94
N CYS A 117 2.25 3.42 8.85
CA CYS A 117 2.99 4.60 9.27
C CYS A 117 3.83 5.14 8.11
N SER A 118 4.11 6.45 8.12
CA SER A 118 4.96 7.08 7.11
C SER A 118 6.39 6.54 7.18
N ASN A 119 7.10 6.60 6.05
CA ASN A 119 8.47 6.09 5.99
C ASN A 119 9.37 6.78 7.03
N GLY A 120 10.12 5.98 7.80
CA GLY A 120 10.93 6.45 8.93
C GLY A 120 10.22 6.41 10.28
N THR A 121 8.94 6.03 10.32
CA THR A 121 8.15 5.91 11.54
C THR A 121 7.55 4.53 11.69
N LEU A 122 7.33 4.12 12.95
CA LEU A 122 6.77 2.84 13.34
C LEU A 122 5.62 3.08 14.32
N PHE A 123 4.62 2.20 14.30
CA PHE A 123 3.51 2.27 15.24
C PHE A 123 3.98 1.93 16.65
N ASN A 124 3.95 2.93 17.52
CA ASN A 124 4.25 2.80 18.92
C ASN A 124 3.00 2.33 19.68
N GLN A 125 2.93 1.04 19.97
CA GLN A 125 1.77 0.44 20.65
C GLN A 125 1.45 1.09 22.00
N LYS A 126 2.47 1.56 22.73
CA LYS A 126 2.30 2.16 24.06
C LYS A 126 1.61 3.53 23.99
N GLU A 127 1.89 4.27 22.92
CA GLU A 127 1.42 5.64 22.72
C GLU A 127 0.27 5.75 21.71
N PHE A 128 -0.11 4.65 21.05
CA PHE A 128 -1.18 4.59 20.05
C PHE A 128 -0.97 5.56 18.86
N THR A 129 0.28 5.80 18.48
CA THR A 129 0.67 6.70 17.39
C THR A 129 1.88 6.17 16.64
N CYS A 130 2.09 6.63 15.41
CA CYS A 130 3.38 6.47 14.74
C CYS A 130 4.42 7.41 15.38
N ASP A 131 5.62 6.89 15.66
CA ASP A 131 6.77 7.64 16.18
C ASP A 131 8.02 7.27 15.37
N TRP A 132 9.11 8.02 15.51
CA TRP A 132 10.37 7.72 14.86
C TRP A 132 10.83 6.30 15.17
N TRP A 133 11.37 5.61 14.17
CA TRP A 133 11.75 4.19 14.28
C TRP A 133 12.66 3.89 15.48
N TYR A 134 13.56 4.81 15.83
CA TYR A 134 14.49 4.66 16.95
C TYR A 134 13.84 4.85 18.34
N ASN A 135 12.60 5.34 18.41
CA ASN A 135 11.83 5.46 19.64
C ASN A 135 10.92 4.23 19.90
N VAL A 136 10.83 3.31 18.95
CA VAL A 136 9.86 2.21 18.98
C VAL A 136 10.57 0.86 19.13
N ASP A 137 10.36 0.21 20.26
CA ASP A 137 10.71 -1.20 20.45
C ASP A 137 9.58 -2.09 19.90
N CYS A 138 9.64 -2.36 18.60
CA CYS A 138 8.59 -3.13 17.91
C CYS A 138 8.44 -4.56 18.46
N HIS A 139 9.55 -5.21 18.82
CA HIS A 139 9.49 -6.59 19.32
C HIS A 139 8.70 -6.68 20.64
N ASN A 140 8.79 -5.64 21.46
CA ASN A 140 8.07 -5.56 22.73
C ASN A 140 6.64 -5.01 22.59
N ALA A 141 6.19 -4.64 21.39
CA ALA A 141 4.83 -4.13 21.17
C ALA A 141 3.72 -5.03 21.73
N PRO A 142 3.76 -6.38 21.60
CA PRO A 142 2.71 -7.25 22.15
C PRO A 142 2.51 -7.14 23.66
N SER A 143 3.54 -6.78 24.43
CA SER A 143 3.43 -6.56 25.88
C SER A 143 2.49 -5.40 26.25
N PHE A 144 2.27 -4.48 25.30
CA PHE A 144 1.42 -3.30 25.46
C PHE A 144 0.02 -3.46 24.84
N TYR A 145 -0.32 -4.61 24.24
CA TYR A 145 -1.64 -4.82 23.63
C TYR A 145 -2.80 -4.66 24.62
N SER A 146 -2.56 -5.01 25.88
CA SER A 146 -3.54 -4.86 26.96
C SER A 146 -3.89 -3.41 27.27
N LEU A 147 -3.10 -2.42 26.82
CA LEU A 147 -3.47 -1.00 26.94
C LEU A 147 -4.74 -0.65 26.18
N ASN A 148 -5.15 -1.48 25.19
CA ASN A 148 -6.45 -1.33 24.53
C ASN A 148 -7.64 -1.55 25.48
N LEU A 149 -7.42 -2.20 26.64
CA LEU A 149 -8.45 -2.36 27.67
C LEU A 149 -8.65 -1.10 28.51
N ASP A 150 -7.73 -0.14 28.47
CA ASP A 150 -7.83 1.10 29.22
C ASP A 150 -8.68 2.14 28.47
N PRO A 151 -9.87 2.52 28.98
CA PRO A 151 -10.74 3.51 28.36
C PRO A 151 -10.12 4.90 28.18
N LYS A 152 -9.08 5.24 28.96
CA LYS A 152 -8.38 6.53 28.87
C LYS A 152 -7.32 6.54 27.79
N LYS A 153 -6.86 5.36 27.35
CA LYS A 153 -5.81 5.20 26.33
C LYS A 153 -6.38 4.81 24.98
N ASN A 154 -7.36 3.92 24.95
CA ASN A 154 -7.93 3.41 23.71
C ASN A 154 -8.82 4.48 23.04
N PRO A 155 -8.44 5.01 21.86
CA PRO A 155 -9.22 6.04 21.17
C PRO A 155 -10.56 5.53 20.63
N TYR A 156 -10.76 4.22 20.56
CA TYR A 156 -11.98 3.57 20.11
C TYR A 156 -12.90 3.12 21.25
N PHE A 157 -12.53 3.38 22.50
CA PHE A 157 -13.42 3.10 23.61
C PHE A 157 -14.69 3.96 23.47
N GLN A 158 -15.85 3.30 23.40
CA GLN A 158 -17.11 4.01 23.37
C GLN A 158 -17.26 4.75 24.70
N LYS A 159 -17.16 6.08 24.67
CA LYS A 159 -17.63 6.87 25.81
C LYS A 159 -19.10 6.52 25.97
N PRO A 160 -19.58 6.18 27.18
CA PRO A 160 -21.01 6.08 27.42
C PRO A 160 -21.63 7.34 26.86
N SER A 161 -22.51 7.21 25.87
CA SER A 161 -23.30 8.34 25.40
C SER A 161 -23.95 8.96 26.63
N GLU A 162 -23.95 10.27 26.75
CA GLU A 162 -24.64 10.98 27.86
C GLU A 162 -26.11 10.52 28.00
N GLU A 163 -26.70 9.95 26.94
CA GLU A 163 -27.99 9.24 26.87
C GLU A 163 -28.14 8.04 27.83
N SER A 164 -27.05 7.34 28.21
CA SER A 164 -27.11 6.15 29.08
C SER A 164 -26.99 6.48 30.56
N LYS A 165 -26.83 7.75 30.92
CA LYS A 165 -27.00 8.19 32.30
C LYS A 165 -28.50 8.35 32.53
N ILE A 166 -29.17 7.30 33.03
CA ILE A 166 -30.43 7.53 33.72
C ILE A 166 -30.07 8.48 34.88
N PRO A 167 -30.57 9.73 34.90
CA PRO A 167 -30.31 10.61 36.03
C PRO A 167 -30.89 9.94 37.26
N ALA A 168 -30.16 9.93 38.39
CA ALA A 168 -30.61 9.31 39.64
C ALA A 168 -32.05 9.74 40.05
N HIS A 169 -32.47 10.94 39.66
CA HIS A 169 -33.84 11.43 39.84
C HIS A 169 -34.92 10.61 39.10
N LYS A 170 -34.61 9.99 37.95
CA LYS A 170 -35.54 9.10 37.23
C LYS A 170 -35.64 7.72 37.89
N GLU A 171 -34.60 7.26 38.59
CA GLU A 171 -34.65 6.03 39.38
C GLU A 171 -35.60 6.18 40.59
N GLU A 172 -35.57 7.33 41.27
CA GLU A 172 -36.53 7.64 42.36
C GLU A 172 -37.98 7.75 41.86
N GLU A 173 -38.21 8.34 40.68
CA GLU A 173 -39.56 8.46 40.11
C GLU A 173 -40.14 7.10 39.71
N VAL A 174 -39.32 6.20 39.16
CA VAL A 174 -39.72 4.83 38.83
C VAL A 174 -40.03 4.02 40.09
N GLU A 175 -39.21 4.14 41.15
CA GLU A 175 -39.52 3.50 42.44
C GLU A 175 -40.79 4.05 43.08
N GLN A 176 -41.03 5.37 43.00
CA GLN A 176 -42.24 5.99 43.54
C GLN A 176 -43.49 5.51 42.78
N TYR A 177 -43.40 5.34 41.47
CA TYR A 177 -44.51 4.83 40.66
C TYR A 177 -44.81 3.36 40.96
N ILE A 178 -43.80 2.53 41.17
CA ILE A 178 -43.97 1.12 41.59
C ILE A 178 -44.60 1.02 42.98
N LYS A 179 -44.21 1.89 43.93
CA LYS A 179 -44.79 1.93 45.30
C LYS A 179 -46.25 2.36 45.34
N ILE A 180 -46.76 3.04 44.31
CA ILE A 180 -48.18 3.44 44.20
C ILE A 180 -49.06 2.32 43.62
N LEU A 181 -48.45 1.35 42.94
CA LEU A 181 -49.15 0.26 42.25
C LEU A 181 -49.22 -1.05 43.06
N VAL A 182 -48.64 -1.11 44.26
CA VAL A 182 -48.68 -2.23 45.21
C VAL A 182 -49.46 -1.81 46.46
#